data_AF-A0AAU2ZH82-F1
#
_entry.id   AF-A0AAU2ZH82-F1
#
_cell.length_a   1.000
_cell.length_b   1.000
_cell.length_c   1.000
_cell.angle_alpha   90.00
_cell.angle_beta   90.00
_cell.angle_gamma   90.00
#
_symmetry.space_group_name_H-M   'P 1'
#
loop_
_entity.id
_entity.type
_entity.pdbx_description
1 polymer ?
#
loop_
_entity_poly.entity_id
_entity_poly.type
_entity_poly.pdbx_seq_one_letter_code
_entity_poly.pdbx_strand_id
1 'polypeptide(L)'
;MARRGGCVLNGCLTVLVIALVLVGGVVVWVMTAPGRYEDQAQDNLESSAAVAKDRLTQAAADGTLLGTEIDRSVRSMNKAAAYVRREGQRVTVTAELMGQGPGMFVGGTYVTGCYRFEVVARSVTADEVSRDSCRDLPAYRFRKPAEVAADVVVELRSALARGGLAAVQGAEVWGTAGVEVEDQETEGGRLTALVWLSEEDGGDEVCYEFRAQGKPRTVTAKKLQPDGCYRIQREQDARAEAARAAELDASAKAIERRLEQAVTDGTLTDAEVKRALALPRTDSMGQPDADNPVALPFGTERSRTAVTVVAEVRPLDQAWSEGCYEFRADLAKQSVTRRATGRGCLNQVQ
;
A
#
# COMPACT_ATOMS: atom_id res chain seq x y z
N MET A 1 -24.52 69.10 -42.08
CA MET A 1 -25.22 68.57 -40.89
C MET A 1 -24.92 67.09 -40.77
N ALA A 2 -24.19 66.71 -39.72
CA ALA A 2 -23.75 65.35 -39.48
C ALA A 2 -24.92 64.46 -39.03
N ARG A 3 -25.20 63.38 -39.77
CA ARG A 3 -25.91 62.21 -39.24
C ARG A 3 -24.90 61.12 -38.94
N ARG A 4 -24.21 61.24 -37.80
CA ARG A 4 -23.52 60.14 -37.12
C ARG A 4 -24.44 59.65 -36.02
N GLY A 5 -25.15 58.55 -36.26
CA GLY A 5 -26.05 57.95 -35.28
C GLY A 5 -26.75 56.75 -35.90
N GLY A 6 -26.12 55.58 -35.85
CA GLY A 6 -26.70 54.37 -36.43
C GLY A 6 -25.95 53.06 -36.15
N CYS A 7 -24.63 53.08 -35.95
CA CYS A 7 -23.87 51.83 -35.77
C CYS A 7 -23.80 51.31 -34.32
N VAL A 8 -23.90 52.18 -33.30
CA VAL A 8 -23.73 51.76 -31.89
C VAL A 8 -24.98 51.06 -31.35
N LEU A 9 -26.17 51.46 -31.80
CA LEU A 9 -27.45 50.88 -31.36
C LEU A 9 -27.68 49.47 -31.92
N ASN A 10 -27.33 49.21 -33.18
CA ASN A 10 -27.48 47.87 -33.76
C ASN A 10 -26.48 46.86 -33.17
N GLY A 11 -25.23 47.29 -32.92
CA GLY A 11 -24.23 46.42 -32.27
C GLY A 11 -24.61 46.06 -30.83
N CYS A 12 -25.06 47.04 -30.04
CA CYS A 12 -25.46 46.82 -28.65
C CYS A 12 -26.70 45.92 -28.54
N LEU A 13 -27.68 46.11 -29.42
CA LEU A 13 -28.90 45.29 -29.44
C LEU A 13 -28.60 43.85 -29.88
N THR A 14 -27.66 43.65 -30.81
CA THR A 14 -27.20 42.30 -31.22
C THR A 14 -26.51 41.57 -30.06
N VAL A 15 -25.64 42.26 -29.31
CA VAL A 15 -24.97 41.69 -28.14
C VAL A 15 -25.98 41.34 -27.04
N LEU A 16 -26.97 42.20 -26.79
CA LEU A 16 -28.03 41.93 -25.81
C LEU A 16 -28.90 40.74 -26.21
N VAL A 17 -29.25 40.60 -27.50
CA VAL A 17 -30.01 39.44 -27.99
C VAL A 17 -29.19 38.15 -27.86
N ILE A 18 -27.90 38.17 -28.24
CA ILE A 18 -27.02 37.00 -28.07
C ILE A 18 -26.88 36.64 -26.58
N ALA A 19 -26.67 37.62 -25.71
CA ALA A 19 -26.61 37.40 -24.28
C ALA A 19 -27.92 36.80 -23.74
N LEU A 20 -29.08 37.32 -24.17
CA LEU A 20 -30.38 36.79 -23.78
C LEU A 20 -30.59 35.33 -24.27
N VAL A 21 -30.16 35.00 -25.48
CA VAL A 21 -30.22 33.64 -26.02
C VAL A 21 -29.30 32.70 -25.26
N LEU A 22 -28.09 33.14 -24.92
CA LEU A 22 -27.15 32.35 -24.11
C LEU A 22 -27.68 32.15 -22.70
N VAL A 23 -28.18 33.19 -22.04
CA VAL A 23 -28.79 33.07 -20.70
C VAL A 23 -30.04 32.19 -20.75
N GLY A 24 -30.92 32.38 -21.73
CA GLY A 24 -32.11 31.54 -21.92
C GLY A 24 -31.76 30.08 -22.18
N GLY A 25 -30.76 29.82 -23.02
CA GLY A 25 -30.24 28.48 -23.29
C GLY A 25 -29.63 27.83 -22.04
N VAL A 26 -28.84 28.58 -21.27
CA VAL A 26 -28.30 28.11 -19.98
C VAL A 26 -29.41 27.85 -18.98
N VAL A 27 -30.42 28.71 -18.86
CA VAL A 27 -31.55 28.53 -17.93
C VAL A 27 -32.38 27.30 -18.31
N VAL A 28 -32.68 27.09 -19.60
CA VAL A 28 -33.38 25.87 -20.06
C VAL A 28 -32.52 24.64 -19.83
N TRP A 29 -31.21 24.71 -20.08
CA TRP A 29 -30.29 23.60 -19.85
C TRP A 29 -30.21 23.24 -18.36
N VAL A 30 -30.17 24.24 -17.46
CA VAL A 30 -30.20 24.08 -16.00
C VAL A 30 -31.57 23.55 -15.54
N MET A 31 -32.67 24.04 -16.08
CA MET A 31 -34.03 23.58 -15.70
C MET A 31 -34.32 22.15 -16.16
N THR A 32 -33.74 21.70 -17.27
CA THR A 32 -33.89 20.33 -17.80
C THR A 32 -32.73 19.40 -17.37
N ALA A 33 -31.77 19.91 -16.62
CA ALA A 33 -30.66 19.12 -16.09
C ALA A 33 -31.10 18.01 -15.11
N PRO A 34 -32.05 18.24 -14.17
CA PRO A 34 -32.40 17.24 -13.16
C PRO A 34 -32.92 15.93 -13.78
N GLY A 35 -33.89 16.00 -14.69
CA GLY A 35 -34.45 14.81 -15.34
C GLY A 35 -33.41 14.04 -16.16
N ARG A 36 -32.56 14.74 -16.92
CA ARG A 36 -31.48 14.09 -17.70
C ARG A 36 -30.42 13.42 -16.83
N TYR A 37 -30.14 13.99 -15.65
CA TYR A 37 -29.16 13.41 -14.73
C TYR A 37 -29.73 12.20 -14.00
N GLU A 38 -31.02 12.21 -13.67
CA GLU A 38 -31.74 11.05 -13.13
C GLU A 38 -31.83 9.92 -14.16
N ASP A 39 -32.21 10.23 -15.42
CA ASP A 39 -32.25 9.25 -16.51
C ASP A 39 -30.88 8.61 -16.73
N GLN A 40 -29.82 9.41 -16.77
CA GLN A 40 -28.46 8.89 -16.92
C GLN A 40 -28.00 8.08 -15.69
N ALA A 41 -28.42 8.47 -14.48
CA ALA A 41 -28.16 7.68 -13.29
C ALA A 41 -28.89 6.33 -13.36
N GLN A 42 -30.12 6.30 -13.87
CA GLN A 42 -30.91 5.09 -14.09
C GLN A 42 -30.27 4.17 -15.14
N ASP A 43 -29.83 4.71 -16.28
CA ASP A 43 -29.09 3.95 -17.29
C ASP A 43 -27.81 3.34 -16.71
N ASN A 44 -27.10 4.09 -15.87
CA ASN A 44 -25.90 3.61 -15.19
C ASN A 44 -26.21 2.55 -14.13
N LEU A 45 -27.37 2.60 -13.48
CA LEU A 45 -27.84 1.56 -12.57
C LEU A 45 -28.14 0.26 -13.32
N GLU A 46 -28.85 0.32 -14.45
CA GLU A 46 -29.15 -0.83 -15.30
C GLU A 46 -27.86 -1.44 -15.87
N SER A 47 -26.93 -0.60 -16.32
CA SER A 47 -25.60 -1.01 -16.75
C SER A 47 -24.82 -1.72 -15.63
N SER A 48 -24.90 -1.20 -14.40
CA SER A 48 -24.26 -1.84 -13.23
C SER A 48 -24.86 -3.21 -12.93
N ALA A 49 -26.18 -3.37 -13.05
CA ALA A 49 -26.85 -4.66 -12.91
C ALA A 49 -26.45 -5.66 -14.00
N ALA A 50 -26.33 -5.20 -15.25
CA ALA A 50 -25.85 -6.03 -16.35
C ALA A 50 -24.39 -6.49 -16.13
N VAL A 51 -23.51 -5.58 -15.72
CA VAL A 51 -22.11 -5.92 -15.38
C VAL A 51 -22.05 -6.93 -14.22
N ALA A 52 -22.86 -6.74 -13.19
CA ALA A 52 -22.92 -7.68 -12.06
C ALA A 52 -23.40 -9.07 -12.51
N LYS A 53 -24.43 -9.13 -13.35
CA LYS A 53 -24.92 -10.37 -13.96
C LYS A 53 -23.83 -11.09 -14.77
N ASP A 54 -23.11 -10.36 -15.61
CA ASP A 54 -22.04 -10.92 -16.45
C ASP A 54 -20.89 -11.47 -15.59
N ARG A 55 -20.48 -10.74 -14.55
CA ARG A 55 -19.46 -11.20 -13.60
C ARG A 55 -19.89 -12.43 -12.82
N LEU A 56 -21.13 -12.45 -12.31
CA LEU A 56 -21.69 -13.63 -11.64
C LEU A 56 -21.75 -14.83 -12.60
N THR A 57 -22.06 -14.61 -13.87
CA THR A 57 -22.07 -15.66 -14.89
C THR A 57 -20.67 -16.23 -15.13
N GLN A 58 -19.66 -15.36 -15.20
CA GLN A 58 -18.26 -15.76 -15.34
C GLN A 58 -17.76 -16.52 -14.11
N ALA A 59 -18.07 -16.03 -12.91
CA ALA A 59 -17.71 -16.70 -11.65
C ALA A 59 -18.38 -18.07 -11.52
N ALA A 60 -19.65 -18.19 -11.91
CA ALA A 60 -20.37 -19.47 -11.88
C ALA A 60 -19.95 -20.46 -12.98
N ALA A 61 -19.01 -20.11 -13.88
CA ALA A 61 -18.68 -20.91 -15.05
C ALA A 61 -18.12 -22.31 -14.70
N ASP A 62 -17.40 -22.42 -13.59
CA ASP A 62 -16.86 -23.70 -13.10
C ASP A 62 -17.89 -24.52 -12.29
N GLY A 63 -19.09 -23.98 -12.09
CA GLY A 63 -20.19 -24.61 -11.36
C GLY A 63 -20.16 -24.40 -9.85
N THR A 64 -19.20 -23.65 -9.30
CA THR A 64 -19.14 -23.29 -7.89
C THR A 64 -18.98 -21.80 -7.74
N LEU A 65 -20.00 -21.13 -7.21
CA LEU A 65 -19.95 -19.69 -6.96
C LEU A 65 -19.51 -19.42 -5.51
N LEU A 66 -18.30 -18.94 -5.29
CA LEU A 66 -17.77 -18.59 -3.97
C LEU A 66 -18.34 -17.27 -3.47
N GLY A 67 -18.32 -17.05 -2.15
CA GLY A 67 -18.80 -15.77 -1.63
C GLY A 67 -17.90 -14.60 -2.01
N THR A 68 -16.59 -14.81 -2.08
CA THR A 68 -15.61 -13.76 -2.47
C THR A 68 -15.83 -13.32 -3.91
N GLU A 69 -16.20 -14.26 -4.79
CA GLU A 69 -16.57 -13.98 -6.18
C GLU A 69 -17.89 -13.19 -6.27
N ILE A 70 -18.87 -13.52 -5.42
CA ILE A 70 -20.12 -12.73 -5.31
C ILE A 70 -19.79 -11.30 -4.87
N ASP A 71 -19.01 -11.15 -3.80
CA ASP A 71 -18.62 -9.85 -3.24
C ASP A 71 -17.94 -8.95 -4.30
N ARG A 72 -17.07 -9.54 -5.14
CA ARG A 72 -16.44 -8.82 -6.26
C ARG A 72 -17.40 -8.53 -7.41
N SER A 73 -18.36 -9.42 -7.65
CA SER A 73 -19.29 -9.31 -8.79
C SER A 73 -20.35 -8.24 -8.58
N VAL A 74 -20.88 -8.08 -7.36
CA VAL A 74 -21.97 -7.13 -7.06
C VAL A 74 -21.49 -5.84 -6.37
N ARG A 75 -20.20 -5.51 -6.49
CA ARG A 75 -19.58 -4.37 -5.80
C ARG A 75 -20.26 -3.03 -6.16
N SER A 76 -20.86 -2.39 -5.16
CA SER A 76 -21.37 -1.01 -5.22
C SER A 76 -20.38 -0.03 -4.58
N MET A 77 -20.27 1.20 -5.10
CA MET A 77 -19.22 2.16 -4.72
C MET A 77 -19.21 2.52 -3.22
N ASN A 78 -20.30 2.36 -2.47
CA ASN A 78 -20.37 2.80 -1.07
C ASN A 78 -21.37 2.05 -0.16
N LYS A 79 -22.05 0.99 -0.59
CA LYS A 79 -23.14 0.36 0.22
C LYS A 79 -23.30 -1.16 0.09
N ALA A 80 -23.72 -1.71 1.24
CA ALA A 80 -24.27 -3.01 1.63
C ALA A 80 -23.69 -4.29 1.02
N ALA A 81 -23.36 -5.24 1.91
CA ALA A 81 -23.09 -6.61 1.52
C ALA A 81 -24.29 -7.21 0.77
N ALA A 82 -24.00 -8.13 -0.15
CA ALA A 82 -25.04 -8.91 -0.79
C ALA A 82 -25.65 -9.88 0.23
N TYR A 83 -26.97 -10.05 0.20
CA TYR A 83 -27.60 -11.17 0.89
C TYR A 83 -27.55 -12.40 -0.02
N VAL A 84 -26.89 -13.46 0.44
CA VAL A 84 -26.72 -14.69 -0.33
C VAL A 84 -27.50 -15.82 0.32
N ARG A 85 -28.44 -16.39 -0.43
CA ARG A 85 -29.19 -17.60 -0.05
C ARG A 85 -28.79 -18.76 -0.96
N ARG A 86 -28.39 -19.88 -0.37
CA ARG A 86 -28.00 -21.09 -1.10
C ARG A 86 -29.00 -22.21 -0.82
N GLU A 87 -29.60 -22.75 -1.88
CA GLU A 87 -30.58 -23.85 -1.83
C GLU A 87 -30.22 -24.91 -2.86
N GLY A 88 -29.54 -25.98 -2.43
CA GLY A 88 -29.03 -27.00 -3.35
C GLY A 88 -28.08 -26.38 -4.38
N GLN A 89 -28.45 -26.45 -5.67
CA GLN A 89 -27.68 -25.87 -6.78
C GLN A 89 -28.08 -24.44 -7.15
N ARG A 90 -29.06 -23.87 -6.44
CA ARG A 90 -29.51 -22.49 -6.65
C ARG A 90 -28.82 -21.56 -5.67
N VAL A 91 -28.24 -20.47 -6.18
CA VAL A 91 -27.74 -19.35 -5.37
C VAL A 91 -28.53 -18.12 -5.73
N THR A 92 -29.21 -17.53 -4.75
CA THR A 92 -29.91 -16.26 -4.91
C THR A 92 -29.09 -15.17 -4.23
N VAL A 93 -28.70 -14.16 -4.99
CA VAL A 93 -27.96 -12.99 -4.51
C VAL A 93 -28.86 -11.78 -4.61
N THR A 94 -29.18 -11.15 -3.47
CA THR A 94 -29.91 -9.88 -3.43
C THR A 94 -28.93 -8.78 -3.07
N ALA A 95 -28.86 -7.72 -3.88
CA ALA A 95 -27.94 -6.61 -3.66
C ALA A 95 -28.57 -5.26 -4.01
N GLU A 96 -28.22 -4.22 -3.25
CA GLU A 96 -28.52 -2.83 -3.61
C GLU A 96 -27.42 -2.31 -4.55
N LEU A 97 -27.80 -1.97 -5.77
CA LEU A 97 -26.90 -1.37 -6.75
C LEU A 97 -27.15 0.13 -6.86
N MET A 98 -26.14 0.85 -7.32
CA MET A 98 -26.19 2.30 -7.47
C MET A 98 -25.77 2.69 -8.89
N GLY A 99 -26.56 3.57 -9.50
CA GLY A 99 -26.18 4.30 -10.70
C GLY A 99 -25.80 5.73 -10.36
N GLN A 100 -24.72 6.23 -10.98
CA GLN A 100 -24.24 7.60 -10.77
C GLN A 100 -24.42 8.42 -12.04
N GLY A 101 -25.24 9.46 -11.98
CA GLY A 101 -25.36 10.49 -12.99
C GLY A 101 -24.44 11.68 -12.71
N PRO A 102 -24.20 12.53 -13.71
CA PRO A 102 -23.45 13.76 -13.52
C PRO A 102 -24.15 14.71 -12.54
N GLY A 103 -23.37 15.61 -11.96
CA GLY A 103 -23.82 16.62 -11.00
C GLY A 103 -23.35 18.01 -11.40
N MET A 104 -24.12 19.04 -11.05
CA MET A 104 -23.75 20.43 -11.30
C MET A 104 -23.17 21.05 -10.02
N PHE A 105 -21.92 21.51 -10.09
CA PHE A 105 -21.16 22.25 -9.06
C PHE A 105 -20.77 21.51 -7.77
N VAL A 106 -21.63 20.72 -7.12
CA VAL A 106 -21.26 19.93 -5.90
C VAL A 106 -22.15 18.68 -5.78
N GLY A 107 -21.57 17.48 -5.93
CA GLY A 107 -22.25 16.19 -5.74
C GLY A 107 -22.91 15.62 -6.99
N GLY A 108 -22.80 14.31 -7.20
CA GLY A 108 -23.45 13.59 -8.32
C GLY A 108 -24.92 13.28 -8.04
N THR A 109 -25.69 13.02 -9.09
CA THR A 109 -27.04 12.43 -8.97
C THR A 109 -26.87 10.94 -8.75
N TYR A 110 -27.50 10.37 -7.73
CA TYR A 110 -27.40 8.93 -7.43
C TYR A 110 -28.78 8.32 -7.39
N VAL A 111 -28.95 7.21 -8.09
CA VAL A 111 -30.15 6.36 -7.97
C VAL A 111 -29.72 5.00 -7.43
N THR A 112 -30.57 4.40 -6.60
CA THR A 112 -30.37 3.03 -6.14
C THR A 112 -31.54 2.15 -6.52
N GLY A 113 -31.21 0.89 -6.84
CA GLY A 113 -32.16 -0.17 -7.19
C GLY A 113 -31.80 -1.46 -6.46
N CYS A 114 -32.82 -2.24 -6.11
CA CYS A 114 -32.63 -3.54 -5.49
C CYS A 114 -32.71 -4.61 -6.56
N TYR A 115 -31.67 -5.42 -6.71
CA TYR A 115 -31.61 -6.47 -7.72
C TYR A 115 -31.50 -7.85 -7.07
N ARG A 116 -32.21 -8.81 -7.64
CA ARG A 116 -32.08 -10.23 -7.34
C ARG A 116 -31.45 -10.94 -8.52
N PHE A 117 -30.34 -11.60 -8.25
CA PHE A 117 -29.67 -12.48 -9.19
C PHE A 117 -29.96 -13.93 -8.80
N GLU A 118 -30.54 -14.70 -9.71
CA GLU A 118 -30.71 -16.14 -9.51
C GLU A 118 -29.70 -16.89 -10.36
N VAL A 119 -28.80 -17.59 -9.67
CA VAL A 119 -27.78 -18.42 -10.27
C VAL A 119 -28.22 -19.88 -10.15
N VAL A 120 -28.45 -20.52 -11.28
CA VAL A 120 -28.76 -21.95 -11.36
C VAL A 120 -27.77 -22.58 -12.31
N ALA A 121 -26.92 -23.47 -11.78
CA ALA A 121 -25.77 -24.00 -12.51
C ALA A 121 -24.89 -22.86 -13.09
N ARG A 122 -24.91 -22.66 -14.41
CA ARG A 122 -24.11 -21.64 -15.11
C ARG A 122 -24.93 -20.48 -15.68
N SER A 123 -26.24 -20.48 -15.47
CA SER A 123 -27.12 -19.41 -15.92
C SER A 123 -27.43 -18.45 -14.79
N VAL A 124 -27.34 -17.16 -15.07
CA VAL A 124 -27.71 -16.08 -14.15
C VAL A 124 -28.87 -15.30 -14.75
N THR A 125 -29.97 -15.17 -14.02
CA THR A 125 -31.01 -14.17 -14.29
C THR A 125 -30.83 -13.00 -13.35
N ALA A 126 -31.30 -11.82 -13.76
CA ALA A 126 -31.24 -10.61 -12.97
C ALA A 126 -32.59 -9.90 -13.10
N ASP A 127 -33.23 -9.64 -11.96
CA ASP A 127 -34.53 -9.00 -11.88
C ASP A 127 -34.44 -7.85 -10.88
N GLU A 128 -34.93 -6.68 -11.27
CA GLU A 128 -35.15 -5.59 -10.31
C GLU A 128 -36.34 -5.98 -9.42
N VAL A 129 -36.16 -5.88 -8.10
CA VAL A 129 -37.16 -6.23 -7.10
C VAL A 129 -37.53 -5.01 -6.27
N SER A 130 -38.60 -5.13 -5.48
CA SER A 130 -39.01 -4.04 -4.59
C SER A 130 -37.85 -3.62 -3.67
N ARG A 131 -37.72 -2.31 -3.42
CA ARG A 131 -36.72 -1.77 -2.48
C ARG A 131 -36.81 -2.38 -1.09
N ASP A 132 -38.01 -2.81 -0.68
CA ASP A 132 -38.23 -3.52 0.59
C ASP A 132 -37.42 -4.82 0.67
N SER A 133 -37.17 -5.49 -0.46
CA SER A 133 -36.31 -6.70 -0.51
C SER A 133 -34.85 -6.42 -0.12
N CYS A 134 -34.41 -5.16 -0.22
CA CYS A 134 -33.07 -4.75 0.20
C CYS A 134 -33.04 -4.10 1.59
N ARG A 135 -34.20 -3.84 2.22
CA ARG A 135 -34.24 -3.30 3.60
C ARG A 135 -33.72 -4.28 4.63
N ASP A 136 -33.86 -5.57 4.35
CA ASP A 136 -33.40 -6.67 5.19
C ASP A 136 -31.96 -7.11 4.87
N LEU A 137 -31.24 -6.38 4.00
CA LEU A 137 -29.82 -6.66 3.79
C LEU A 137 -29.07 -6.48 5.13
N PRO A 138 -28.11 -7.36 5.45
CA PRO A 138 -27.32 -7.21 6.64
C PRO A 138 -26.67 -5.82 6.64
N ALA A 139 -26.75 -5.13 7.79
CA ALA A 139 -26.10 -3.84 7.98
C ALA A 139 -24.57 -3.94 7.84
N TYR A 140 -24.05 -5.15 8.03
CA TYR A 140 -22.65 -5.52 7.96
C TYR A 140 -22.12 -5.54 6.53
N ARG A 141 -20.97 -4.90 6.31
CA ARG A 141 -20.36 -4.74 4.98
C ARG A 141 -19.54 -5.94 4.53
N PHE A 142 -19.10 -6.76 5.49
CA PHE A 142 -18.16 -7.86 5.26
C PHE A 142 -18.74 -9.17 5.77
N ARG A 143 -18.25 -10.29 5.23
CA ARG A 143 -18.56 -11.63 5.74
C ARG A 143 -17.57 -11.99 6.86
N LYS A 144 -17.89 -13.03 7.63
CA LYS A 144 -17.00 -13.52 8.70
C LYS A 144 -15.60 -13.84 8.14
N PRO A 145 -14.52 -13.39 8.79
CA PRO A 145 -13.15 -13.65 8.33
C PRO A 145 -12.84 -15.13 8.06
N ALA A 146 -13.41 -16.06 8.84
CA ALA A 146 -13.20 -17.49 8.64
C ALA A 146 -13.81 -18.01 7.33
N GLU A 147 -14.97 -17.48 6.91
CA GLU A 147 -15.62 -17.82 5.65
C GLU A 147 -14.85 -17.24 4.47
N VAL A 148 -14.41 -15.98 4.58
CA VAL A 148 -13.56 -15.33 3.58
C VAL A 148 -12.23 -16.07 3.42
N ALA A 149 -11.60 -16.47 4.53
CA ALA A 149 -10.35 -17.24 4.48
C ALA A 149 -10.52 -18.61 3.81
N ALA A 150 -11.66 -19.28 4.01
CA ALA A 150 -11.95 -20.54 3.33
C ALA A 150 -12.10 -20.35 1.81
N ASP A 151 -12.82 -19.32 1.38
CA ASP A 151 -12.96 -18.97 -0.03
C ASP A 151 -11.61 -18.60 -0.66
N VAL A 152 -10.79 -17.78 0.03
CA VAL A 152 -9.42 -17.44 -0.41
C VAL A 152 -8.61 -18.72 -0.64
N VAL A 153 -8.63 -19.67 0.29
CA VAL A 153 -7.91 -20.94 0.11
C VAL A 153 -8.37 -21.69 -1.15
N VAL A 154 -9.66 -21.71 -1.46
CA VAL A 154 -10.18 -22.37 -2.67
C VAL A 154 -9.69 -21.64 -3.93
N GLU A 155 -9.82 -20.31 -3.98
CA GLU A 155 -9.38 -19.51 -5.13
C GLU A 155 -7.87 -19.65 -5.38
N LEU A 156 -7.05 -19.59 -4.33
CA LEU A 156 -5.61 -19.76 -4.44
C LEU A 156 -5.20 -21.17 -4.87
N ARG A 157 -5.94 -22.22 -4.47
CA ARG A 157 -5.69 -23.58 -4.99
C ARG A 157 -5.94 -23.65 -6.48
N SER A 158 -7.04 -23.04 -6.94
CA SER A 158 -7.37 -22.97 -8.36
C SER A 158 -6.32 -22.16 -9.13
N ALA A 159 -5.88 -21.01 -8.61
CA ALA A 159 -4.80 -20.22 -9.20
C ALA A 159 -3.47 -21.00 -9.28
N LEU A 160 -3.08 -21.65 -8.17
CA LEU A 160 -1.88 -22.49 -8.09
C LEU A 160 -1.92 -23.64 -9.11
N ALA A 161 -3.09 -24.26 -9.30
CA ALA A 161 -3.27 -25.33 -10.26
C ALA A 161 -3.10 -24.87 -11.71
N ARG A 162 -3.61 -23.67 -12.03
CA ARG A 162 -3.58 -23.09 -13.40
C ARG A 162 -2.22 -22.51 -13.78
N GLY A 163 -1.57 -21.76 -12.89
CA GLY A 163 -0.39 -20.96 -13.24
C GLY A 163 0.72 -20.95 -12.20
N GLY A 164 0.68 -21.84 -11.20
CA GLY A 164 1.70 -21.90 -10.16
C GLY A 164 1.65 -20.70 -9.22
N LEU A 165 2.77 -20.41 -8.54
CA LEU A 165 2.84 -19.35 -7.53
C LEU A 165 2.65 -17.94 -8.11
N ALA A 166 3.07 -17.70 -9.36
CA ALA A 166 2.84 -16.41 -10.02
C ALA A 166 1.34 -16.10 -10.17
N ALA A 167 0.52 -17.12 -10.48
CA ALA A 167 -0.93 -16.95 -10.54
C ALA A 167 -1.57 -16.76 -9.16
N VAL A 168 -0.99 -17.34 -8.09
CA VAL A 168 -1.41 -17.09 -6.71
C VAL A 168 -1.12 -15.64 -6.32
N GLN A 169 0.05 -15.12 -6.68
CA GLN A 169 0.45 -13.74 -6.38
C GLN A 169 -0.49 -12.72 -7.03
N GLY A 170 -0.87 -12.95 -8.29
CA GLY A 170 -1.81 -12.10 -9.04
C GLY A 170 -3.28 -12.49 -8.92
N ALA A 171 -3.67 -13.31 -7.94
CA ALA A 171 -5.05 -13.78 -7.83
C ALA A 171 -6.03 -12.65 -7.52
N GLU A 172 -7.17 -12.62 -8.21
CA GLU A 172 -8.20 -11.58 -8.03
C GLU A 172 -8.78 -11.52 -6.61
N VAL A 173 -8.67 -12.61 -5.85
CA VAL A 173 -9.15 -12.67 -4.47
C VAL A 173 -8.52 -11.61 -3.56
N TRP A 174 -7.29 -11.20 -3.85
CA TRP A 174 -6.60 -10.12 -3.13
C TRP A 174 -7.25 -8.75 -3.32
N GLY A 175 -8.09 -8.57 -4.35
CA GLY A 175 -8.88 -7.35 -4.58
C GLY A 175 -10.29 -7.40 -4.01
N THR A 176 -10.64 -8.44 -3.25
CA THR A 176 -11.96 -8.56 -2.62
C THR A 176 -12.12 -7.55 -1.49
N ALA A 177 -13.30 -6.93 -1.37
CA ALA A 177 -13.55 -5.99 -0.29
C ALA A 177 -13.40 -6.69 1.08
N GLY A 178 -12.69 -6.04 2.01
CA GLY A 178 -12.37 -6.61 3.32
C GLY A 178 -11.23 -7.63 3.32
N VAL A 179 -10.51 -7.78 2.20
CA VAL A 179 -9.24 -8.52 2.11
C VAL A 179 -8.13 -7.50 1.86
N GLU A 180 -7.29 -7.26 2.86
CA GLU A 180 -6.15 -6.34 2.77
C GLU A 180 -4.84 -7.12 2.93
N VAL A 181 -4.01 -7.07 1.90
CA VAL A 181 -2.71 -7.76 1.90
C VAL A 181 -1.67 -6.84 2.54
N GLU A 182 -1.21 -7.20 3.73
CA GLU A 182 -0.15 -6.49 4.44
C GLU A 182 1.21 -6.76 3.78
N ASP A 183 1.52 -8.03 3.54
CA ASP A 183 2.80 -8.44 2.96
C ASP A 183 2.66 -9.75 2.18
N GLN A 184 3.53 -9.94 1.19
CA GLN A 184 3.68 -11.16 0.42
C GLN A 184 5.15 -11.46 0.15
N GLU A 185 5.58 -12.66 0.52
CA GLU A 185 6.93 -13.15 0.24
C GLU A 185 6.86 -14.47 -0.54
N THR A 186 7.73 -14.59 -1.55
CA THR A 186 7.95 -15.85 -2.26
C THR A 186 9.37 -16.33 -2.06
N GLU A 187 9.54 -17.44 -1.33
CA GLU A 187 10.84 -18.03 -1.02
C GLU A 187 10.77 -19.56 -1.16
N GLY A 188 11.79 -20.16 -1.77
CA GLY A 188 11.94 -21.62 -1.78
C GLY A 188 10.78 -22.40 -2.41
N GLY A 189 10.07 -21.82 -3.39
CA GLY A 189 8.90 -22.44 -4.01
C GLY A 189 7.64 -22.41 -3.14
N ARG A 190 7.58 -21.47 -2.20
CA ARG A 190 6.44 -21.17 -1.34
C ARG A 190 6.11 -19.69 -1.41
N LEU A 191 4.83 -19.35 -1.53
CA LEU A 191 4.31 -18.01 -1.33
C LEU A 191 3.65 -17.95 0.05
N THR A 192 4.00 -16.94 0.85
CA THR A 192 3.35 -16.60 2.12
C THR A 192 2.75 -15.21 2.00
N ALA A 193 1.44 -15.08 2.24
CA ALA A 193 0.75 -13.80 2.30
C ALA A 193 0.22 -13.57 3.71
N LEU A 194 0.51 -12.40 4.28
CA LEU A 194 -0.07 -11.93 5.53
C LEU A 194 -1.19 -10.95 5.17
N VAL A 195 -2.39 -11.23 5.67
CA VAL A 195 -3.62 -10.62 5.17
C VAL A 195 -4.53 -10.28 6.33
N TRP A 196 -4.98 -9.04 6.37
CA TRP A 196 -6.05 -8.56 7.25
C TRP A 196 -7.40 -8.85 6.60
N LEU A 197 -8.28 -9.49 7.37
CA LEU A 197 -9.66 -9.74 6.98
C LEU A 197 -10.58 -8.91 7.88
N SER A 198 -11.34 -8.01 7.29
CA SER A 198 -12.26 -7.13 8.03
C SER A 198 -13.44 -7.91 8.61
N GLU A 199 -13.84 -7.59 9.84
CA GLU A 199 -15.04 -8.16 10.47
C GLU A 199 -16.34 -7.48 10.02
N GLU A 200 -17.46 -8.18 10.23
CA GLU A 200 -18.83 -7.80 9.82
C GLU A 200 -19.18 -6.33 10.13
N ASP A 201 -18.78 -5.84 11.30
CA ASP A 201 -19.14 -4.53 11.85
C ASP A 201 -18.22 -3.39 11.38
N GLY A 202 -17.21 -3.68 10.54
CA GLY A 202 -16.13 -2.74 10.22
C GLY A 202 -15.27 -2.38 11.44
N GLY A 203 -15.25 -3.27 12.43
CA GLY A 203 -14.46 -3.18 13.66
C GLY A 203 -13.06 -3.76 13.49
N ASP A 204 -12.66 -4.65 14.43
CA ASP A 204 -11.34 -5.26 14.46
C ASP A 204 -11.05 -6.09 13.21
N GLU A 205 -9.80 -6.06 12.76
CA GLU A 205 -9.33 -6.89 11.66
C GLU A 205 -8.68 -8.16 12.18
N VAL A 206 -8.91 -9.27 11.49
CA VAL A 206 -8.34 -10.55 11.85
C VAL A 206 -7.20 -10.90 10.91
N CYS A 207 -6.01 -11.04 11.47
CA CYS A 207 -4.84 -11.46 10.72
C CYS A 207 -4.90 -12.93 10.32
N TYR A 208 -4.66 -13.21 9.04
CA TYR A 208 -4.47 -14.55 8.49
C TYR A 208 -3.15 -14.66 7.74
N GLU A 209 -2.52 -15.82 7.85
CA GLU A 209 -1.41 -16.22 7.01
C GLU A 209 -1.90 -17.25 6.00
N PHE A 210 -1.79 -16.92 4.72
CA PHE A 210 -2.03 -17.83 3.61
C PHE A 210 -0.70 -18.34 3.09
N ARG A 211 -0.56 -19.66 2.98
CA ARG A 211 0.64 -20.31 2.43
C ARG A 211 0.28 -21.14 1.22
N ALA A 212 0.90 -20.86 0.09
CA ALA A 212 0.83 -21.67 -1.12
C ALA A 212 2.19 -22.31 -1.39
N GLN A 213 2.23 -23.64 -1.55
CA GLN A 213 3.44 -24.41 -1.84
C GLN A 213 3.34 -24.96 -3.26
N GLY A 214 4.39 -24.81 -4.06
CA GLY A 214 4.40 -25.34 -5.44
C GLY A 214 4.55 -26.86 -5.53
N LYS A 215 5.31 -27.47 -4.60
CA LYS A 215 5.57 -28.91 -4.51
C LYS A 215 5.67 -29.37 -3.04
N PRO A 216 4.80 -30.27 -2.55
CA PRO A 216 3.53 -30.64 -3.18
C PRO A 216 2.63 -29.40 -3.34
N ARG A 217 1.71 -29.41 -4.32
CA ARG A 217 0.77 -28.30 -4.52
C ARG A 217 -0.22 -28.24 -3.38
N THR A 218 -0.07 -27.29 -2.48
CA THR A 218 -0.96 -27.14 -1.31
C THR A 218 -1.21 -25.67 -1.01
N VAL A 219 -2.40 -25.35 -0.50
CA VAL A 219 -2.71 -24.04 0.08
C VAL A 219 -3.37 -24.22 1.44
N THR A 220 -2.89 -23.46 2.42
CA THR A 220 -3.38 -23.44 3.81
C THR A 220 -3.62 -22.01 4.27
N ALA A 221 -4.57 -21.82 5.19
CA ALA A 221 -4.76 -20.58 5.92
C ALA A 221 -4.60 -20.83 7.43
N LYS A 222 -4.00 -19.88 8.14
CA LYS A 222 -3.86 -19.91 9.59
C LYS A 222 -4.21 -18.54 10.17
N LYS A 223 -5.18 -18.48 11.07
CA LYS A 223 -5.44 -17.27 11.87
C LYS A 223 -4.24 -17.01 12.77
N LEU A 224 -3.74 -15.77 12.76
CA LEU A 224 -2.66 -15.30 13.61
C LEU A 224 -3.19 -14.36 14.70
N GLN A 225 -2.32 -14.06 15.66
CA GLN A 225 -2.50 -12.90 16.53
C GLN A 225 -2.26 -11.61 15.71
N PRO A 226 -2.80 -10.45 16.13
CA PRO A 226 -2.67 -9.21 15.36
C PRO A 226 -1.21 -8.81 15.05
N ASP A 227 -0.29 -9.01 15.99
CA ASP A 227 1.14 -8.73 15.80
C ASP A 227 1.81 -9.65 14.75
N GLY A 228 1.16 -10.76 14.40
CA GLY A 228 1.62 -11.72 13.41
C GLY A 228 1.61 -11.18 11.98
N CYS A 229 0.76 -10.22 11.65
CA CYS A 229 0.67 -9.66 10.29
C CYS A 229 1.88 -8.78 9.93
N TYR A 230 2.55 -8.19 10.92
CA TYR A 230 3.77 -7.41 10.72
C TYR A 230 5.05 -8.25 10.86
N ARG A 231 4.95 -9.59 10.91
CA ARG A 231 6.13 -10.44 11.14
C ARG A 231 7.17 -10.29 10.02
N ILE A 232 6.75 -10.32 8.76
CA ILE A 232 7.68 -10.24 7.62
C ILE A 232 8.34 -8.85 7.59
N GLN A 233 7.57 -7.78 7.75
CA GLN A 233 8.11 -6.42 7.89
C GLN A 233 9.13 -6.33 9.03
N ARG A 234 8.83 -6.86 10.23
CA ARG A 234 9.79 -6.88 11.35
C ARG A 234 11.07 -7.64 11.03
N GLU A 235 10.97 -8.76 10.32
CA GLU A 235 12.14 -9.54 9.90
C GLU A 235 12.98 -8.78 8.86
N GLN A 236 12.33 -8.08 7.92
CA GLN A 236 13.01 -7.22 6.94
C GLN A 236 13.68 -6.02 7.61
N ASP A 237 12.99 -5.34 8.54
CA ASP A 237 13.52 -4.24 9.31
C ASP A 237 14.72 -4.68 10.16
N ALA A 238 14.63 -5.84 10.82
CA ALA A 238 15.73 -6.41 11.59
C ALA A 238 16.94 -6.77 10.71
N ARG A 239 16.71 -7.36 9.52
CA ARG A 239 17.78 -7.63 8.54
C ARG A 239 18.41 -6.33 8.04
N ALA A 240 17.61 -5.31 7.76
CA ALA A 240 18.09 -4.00 7.34
C ALA A 240 18.89 -3.30 8.46
N GLU A 241 18.43 -3.36 9.71
CA GLU A 241 19.16 -2.84 10.86
C GLU A 241 20.49 -3.58 11.06
N ALA A 242 20.50 -4.91 10.96
CA ALA A 242 21.72 -5.71 11.05
C ALA A 242 22.71 -5.40 9.92
N ALA A 243 22.22 -5.22 8.69
CA ALA A 243 23.05 -4.82 7.55
C ALA A 243 23.67 -3.44 7.77
N ARG A 244 22.89 -2.45 8.21
CA ARG A 244 23.39 -1.10 8.58
C ARG A 244 24.43 -1.18 9.70
N ALA A 245 24.19 -1.99 10.72
CA ALA A 245 25.14 -2.19 11.81
C ALA A 245 26.45 -2.82 11.32
N ALA A 246 26.40 -3.77 10.39
CA ALA A 246 27.58 -4.38 9.79
C ALA A 246 28.38 -3.39 8.93
N GLU A 247 27.71 -2.53 8.16
CA GLU A 247 28.37 -1.45 7.39
C GLU A 247 29.08 -0.45 8.31
N LEU A 248 28.42 -0.02 9.40
CA LEU A 248 29.02 0.84 10.42
C LEU A 248 30.23 0.18 11.09
N ASP A 249 30.13 -1.12 11.39
CA ASP A 249 31.23 -1.88 11.97
C ASP A 249 32.44 -1.95 11.03
N ALA A 250 32.19 -2.14 9.73
CA ALA A 250 33.23 -2.16 8.70
C ALA A 250 33.93 -0.80 8.57
N SER A 251 33.18 0.31 8.54
CA SER A 251 33.73 1.67 8.55
C SER A 251 34.63 1.89 9.76
N ALA A 252 34.14 1.56 10.95
CA ALA A 252 34.86 1.83 12.17
C ALA A 252 36.09 0.90 12.32
N LYS A 253 36.03 -0.34 11.82
CA LYS A 253 37.21 -1.22 11.73
C LYS A 253 38.28 -0.67 10.78
N ALA A 254 37.91 0.02 9.71
CA ALA A 254 38.87 0.68 8.83
C ALA A 254 39.59 1.84 9.54
N ILE A 255 38.86 2.62 10.35
CA ILE A 255 39.43 3.68 11.20
C ILE A 255 40.40 3.08 12.23
N GLU A 256 39.98 2.03 12.93
CA GLU A 256 40.78 1.31 13.93
C GLU A 256 42.14 0.88 13.35
N ARG A 257 42.15 0.27 12.17
CA ARG A 257 43.39 -0.13 11.47
C ARG A 257 44.29 1.05 11.14
N ARG A 258 43.73 2.18 10.67
CA ARG A 258 44.52 3.39 10.37
C ARG A 258 45.15 4.00 11.64
N LEU A 259 44.39 4.04 12.73
CA LEU A 259 44.89 4.50 14.03
C LEU A 259 45.98 3.55 14.54
N GLU A 260 45.79 2.24 14.43
CA GLU A 260 46.76 1.23 14.89
C GLU A 260 48.08 1.31 14.10
N GLN A 261 48.01 1.54 12.79
CA GLN A 261 49.19 1.80 11.97
C GLN A 261 49.93 3.06 12.44
N ALA A 262 49.21 4.17 12.67
CA ALA A 262 49.82 5.41 13.17
C ALA A 262 50.44 5.26 14.57
N VAL A 263 49.86 4.42 15.44
CA VAL A 263 50.44 4.09 16.74
C VAL A 263 51.71 3.28 16.58
N THR A 264 51.69 2.25 15.73
CA THR A 264 52.83 1.37 15.45
C THR A 264 54.01 2.16 14.89
N ASP A 265 53.72 3.11 13.99
CA ASP A 265 54.71 3.99 13.37
C ASP A 265 55.19 5.11 14.31
N GLY A 266 54.57 5.28 15.48
CA GLY A 266 54.90 6.35 16.44
C GLY A 266 54.47 7.75 15.97
N THR A 267 53.52 7.83 15.03
CA THR A 267 53.10 9.06 14.35
C THR A 267 51.70 9.55 14.75
N LEU A 268 51.06 8.93 15.76
CA LEU A 268 49.71 9.27 16.21
C LEU A 268 49.63 10.68 16.84
N THR A 269 49.57 11.69 15.97
CA THR A 269 49.32 13.11 16.26
C THR A 269 47.84 13.44 16.03
N ASP A 270 47.39 14.62 16.46
CA ASP A 270 45.99 15.04 16.25
C ASP A 270 45.65 15.22 14.76
N ALA A 271 46.64 15.58 13.94
CA ALA A 271 46.52 15.56 12.48
C ALA A 271 46.32 14.14 11.95
N GLU A 272 47.00 13.15 12.52
CA GLU A 272 46.86 11.75 12.12
C GLU A 272 45.54 11.15 12.57
N VAL A 273 45.06 11.51 13.77
CA VAL A 273 43.70 11.18 14.21
C VAL A 273 42.68 11.73 13.21
N LYS A 274 42.79 13.01 12.82
CA LYS A 274 41.90 13.60 11.81
C LYS A 274 41.98 12.88 10.46
N ARG A 275 43.18 12.51 9.98
CA ARG A 275 43.37 11.75 8.74
C ARG A 275 42.79 10.33 8.80
N ALA A 276 42.90 9.67 9.95
CA ALA A 276 42.34 8.34 10.16
C ALA A 276 40.80 8.36 10.13
N LEU A 277 40.19 9.40 10.70
CA LEU A 277 38.74 9.61 10.71
C LEU A 277 38.19 10.10 9.35
N ALA A 278 38.98 10.89 8.61
CA ALA A 278 38.64 11.38 7.27
C ALA A 278 38.86 10.33 6.18
N LEU A 279 38.41 9.09 6.41
CA LEU A 279 38.24 8.12 5.34
C LEU A 279 37.34 8.78 4.27
N PRO A 280 37.77 8.87 3.00
CA PRO A 280 36.94 9.43 1.97
C PRO A 280 35.78 8.48 1.72
N ARG A 281 34.56 9.01 1.65
CA ARG A 281 33.40 8.25 1.17
C ARG A 281 33.55 7.93 -0.30
N THR A 282 32.85 6.92 -0.79
CA THR A 282 32.71 6.76 -2.23
C THR A 282 31.41 7.43 -2.69
N ASP A 283 31.48 8.18 -3.79
CA ASP A 283 30.29 8.76 -4.43
C ASP A 283 29.46 7.67 -5.13
N SER A 284 28.33 8.05 -5.75
CA SER A 284 27.49 7.10 -6.50
C SER A 284 28.19 6.42 -7.70
N MET A 285 29.39 6.87 -8.07
CA MET A 285 30.24 6.30 -9.11
C MET A 285 31.43 5.51 -8.53
N GLY A 286 31.50 5.34 -7.21
CA GLY A 286 32.60 4.65 -6.52
C GLY A 286 33.87 5.48 -6.35
N GLN A 287 33.84 6.79 -6.61
CA GLN A 287 35.00 7.68 -6.50
C GLN A 287 35.13 8.30 -5.11
N PRO A 288 36.34 8.50 -4.56
CA PRO A 288 36.55 9.14 -3.27
C PRO A 288 36.01 10.58 -3.22
N ASP A 289 35.08 10.86 -2.31
CA ASP A 289 34.58 12.20 -1.95
C ASP A 289 35.33 12.70 -0.71
N ALA A 290 36.20 13.70 -0.91
CA ALA A 290 37.06 14.25 0.13
C ALA A 290 36.32 15.24 1.06
N ASP A 291 35.17 15.77 0.65
CA ASP A 291 34.42 16.77 1.42
C ASP A 291 33.40 16.12 2.38
N ASN A 292 33.28 14.79 2.35
CA ASN A 292 32.31 14.02 3.13
C ASN A 292 33.00 12.87 3.90
N PRO A 293 33.64 13.15 5.05
CA PRO A 293 34.38 12.14 5.80
C PRO A 293 33.44 11.09 6.41
N VAL A 294 33.92 9.85 6.46
CA VAL A 294 33.20 8.70 7.06
C VAL A 294 33.02 8.84 8.57
N ALA A 295 33.87 9.61 9.26
CA ALA A 295 33.69 9.88 10.68
C ALA A 295 33.95 11.34 11.08
N LEU A 296 33.12 11.82 11.99
CA LEU A 296 33.22 13.15 12.59
C LEU A 296 33.62 13.01 14.07
N PRO A 297 34.76 13.56 14.50
CA PRO A 297 35.15 13.51 15.90
C PRO A 297 34.24 14.39 16.76
N PHE A 298 33.79 13.84 17.89
CA PHE A 298 33.07 14.56 18.95
C PHE A 298 34.00 14.98 20.08
N GLY A 299 34.98 14.14 20.40
CA GLY A 299 35.93 14.40 21.48
C GLY A 299 37.23 13.64 21.26
N THR A 300 38.33 14.21 21.74
CA THR A 300 39.63 13.53 21.78
C THR A 300 40.30 13.84 23.10
N GLU A 301 40.60 12.79 23.87
CA GLU A 301 41.33 12.87 25.12
C GLU A 301 42.71 12.24 24.93
N ARG A 302 43.75 12.94 25.38
CA ARG A 302 45.13 12.47 25.28
C ARG A 302 45.78 12.43 26.65
N SER A 303 46.45 11.32 26.93
CA SER A 303 47.34 11.14 28.07
C SER A 303 48.72 10.71 27.58
N ARG A 304 49.68 10.53 28.51
CA ARG A 304 51.02 10.02 28.16
C ARG A 304 51.00 8.57 27.66
N THR A 305 49.95 7.81 27.96
CA THR A 305 49.89 6.37 27.71
C THR A 305 48.75 5.96 26.79
N ALA A 306 47.77 6.83 26.56
CA ALA A 306 46.63 6.53 25.71
C ALA A 306 46.05 7.76 25.01
N VAL A 307 45.44 7.52 23.84
CA VAL A 307 44.58 8.48 23.13
C VAL A 307 43.20 7.86 22.99
N THR A 308 42.17 8.56 23.45
CA THR A 308 40.76 8.15 23.30
C THR A 308 40.07 9.13 22.36
N VAL A 309 39.38 8.62 21.36
CA VAL A 309 38.64 9.40 20.36
C VAL A 309 37.20 8.92 20.35
N VAL A 310 36.26 9.80 20.62
CA VAL A 310 34.83 9.54 20.41
C VAL A 310 34.46 10.16 19.08
N ALA A 311 33.95 9.35 18.16
CA ALA A 311 33.56 9.79 16.84
C ALA A 311 32.21 9.21 16.43
N GLU A 312 31.44 10.03 15.74
CA GLU A 312 30.28 9.58 14.98
C GLU A 312 30.80 9.00 13.68
N VAL A 313 30.50 7.72 13.46
CA VAL A 313 30.90 6.98 12.28
C VAL A 313 29.67 6.77 11.41
N ARG A 314 29.85 6.96 10.11
CA ARG A 314 28.86 6.74 9.08
C ARG A 314 29.27 5.58 8.19
N PRO A 315 28.35 4.94 7.45
CA PRO A 315 28.70 3.95 6.45
C PRO A 315 29.58 4.57 5.37
N LEU A 316 30.48 3.75 4.83
CA LEU A 316 31.32 4.09 3.67
C LEU A 316 30.47 4.41 2.42
N ASP A 317 29.35 3.70 2.26
CA ASP A 317 28.59 3.69 1.00
C ASP A 317 27.19 4.33 1.11
N GLN A 318 26.73 4.71 2.31
CA GLN A 318 25.37 5.22 2.54
C GLN A 318 25.30 6.42 3.48
N ALA A 319 24.58 7.48 3.09
CA ALA A 319 24.62 8.80 3.72
C ALA A 319 23.92 8.95 5.09
N TRP A 320 23.10 8.01 5.52
CA TRP A 320 21.97 8.31 6.43
C TRP A 320 21.90 7.46 7.71
N SER A 321 22.88 6.59 7.97
CA SER A 321 23.01 5.95 9.29
C SER A 321 24.26 6.43 10.01
N GLU A 322 24.14 6.62 11.33
CA GLU A 322 25.19 7.16 12.20
C GLU A 322 25.28 6.25 13.43
N GLY A 323 26.50 5.88 13.80
CA GLY A 323 26.79 5.13 15.03
C GLY A 323 27.89 5.81 15.81
N CYS A 324 27.79 5.85 17.13
CA CYS A 324 28.88 6.39 17.94
C CYS A 324 29.87 5.30 18.33
N TYR A 325 31.15 5.60 18.14
CA TYR A 325 32.25 4.70 18.49
C TYR A 325 33.29 5.43 19.35
N GLU A 326 33.80 4.72 20.34
CA GLU A 326 35.01 5.08 21.07
C GLU A 326 36.19 4.26 20.51
N PHE A 327 37.25 4.96 20.12
CA PHE A 327 38.52 4.39 19.72
C PHE A 327 39.56 4.70 20.79
N ARG A 328 40.17 3.68 21.38
CA ARG A 328 41.19 3.84 22.41
C ARG A 328 42.50 3.23 21.94
N ALA A 329 43.47 4.09 21.66
CA ALA A 329 44.84 3.74 21.37
C ALA A 329 45.66 3.62 22.67
N ASP A 330 46.23 2.46 22.94
CA ASP A 330 47.22 2.24 23.99
C ASP A 330 48.62 2.36 23.37
N LEU A 331 49.33 3.44 23.72
CA LEU A 331 50.61 3.78 23.10
C LEU A 331 51.74 2.86 23.55
N ALA A 332 51.63 2.29 24.76
CA ALA A 332 52.64 1.39 25.30
C ALA A 332 52.52 -0.01 24.70
N LYS A 333 51.29 -0.46 24.45
CA LYS A 333 51.00 -1.78 23.85
C LYS A 333 50.95 -1.77 22.33
N GLN A 334 51.02 -0.59 21.73
CA GLN A 334 50.89 -0.37 20.29
C GLN A 334 49.60 -0.98 19.71
N SER A 335 48.49 -0.82 20.41
CA SER A 335 47.21 -1.43 20.05
C SER A 335 46.08 -0.42 20.08
N VAL A 336 45.11 -0.56 19.19
CA VAL A 336 43.86 0.20 19.22
C VAL A 336 42.71 -0.73 19.52
N THR A 337 41.78 -0.27 20.35
CA THR A 337 40.51 -0.95 20.59
C THR A 337 39.36 -0.06 20.17
N ARG A 338 38.28 -0.68 19.74
CA ARG A 338 37.07 -0.01 19.28
C ARG A 338 35.86 -0.53 20.05
N ARG A 339 34.97 0.37 20.46
CA ARG A 339 33.72 0.05 21.14
C ARG A 339 32.57 0.89 20.61
N ALA A 340 31.47 0.24 20.24
CA ALA A 340 30.22 0.94 19.95
C ALA A 340 29.60 1.47 21.26
N THR A 341 29.23 2.74 21.29
CA THR A 341 28.68 3.41 22.49
C THR A 341 27.19 3.71 22.41
N GLY A 342 26.57 3.56 21.23
CA GLY A 342 25.12 3.67 21.03
C GLY A 342 24.74 4.45 19.78
N ARG A 343 23.45 4.82 19.69
CA ARG A 343 22.92 5.71 18.64
C ARG A 343 23.12 7.17 19.11
N GLY A 344 24.09 7.86 18.51
CA GLY A 344 24.41 9.26 18.80
C GLY A 344 25.49 9.47 19.87
N CYS A 345 26.43 10.39 19.62
CA CYS A 345 27.56 10.68 20.51
C CYS A 345 27.25 11.70 21.63
N LEU A 346 26.01 12.23 21.68
CA LEU A 346 25.65 13.38 22.53
C LEU A 346 25.51 13.08 24.03
N ASN A 347 25.44 11.82 24.45
CA ASN A 347 25.16 11.45 25.86
C ASN A 347 26.40 11.05 26.68
N GLN A 348 27.62 11.16 26.15
CA GLN A 348 28.83 10.62 26.81
C GLN A 348 29.90 11.63 27.20
N VAL A 349 29.66 12.93 27.00
CA VAL A 349 30.55 14.00 27.49
C VAL A 349 29.93 14.63 28.73
N GLN A 350 30.08 13.99 29.89
CA GLN A 350 29.82 14.56 31.22
C GLN A 350 31.00 14.31 32.14
#